data_AF-A0A662QVI2-F1
#
_entry.id   AF-A0A662QVI2-F1
#
_cell.length_a   1.000
_cell.length_b   1.000
_cell.length_c   1.000
_cell.angle_alpha   90.00
_cell.angle_beta   90.00
_cell.angle_gamma   90.00
#
_symmetry.space_group_name_H-M   'P 1'
#
loop_
_entity.id
_entity.type
_entity.pdbx_description
1 polymer ?
#
loop_
_entity_poly.entity_id
_entity_poly.type
_entity_poly.pdbx_seq_one_letter_code
_entity_poly.pdbx_strand_id
1 'polypeptide(L)'
;MEIYGPVPSWRLGNSLGVDLVEPPKGYSKICSYDCLYCQLGHNTFRTIHPKTMDVSEQEFDVLREKIKQTKPDYITFSGQGEPTLNLSLGRVADKIKQMTDIPLAVLTNGSLISNKEVRRSLNKCDLVIAKTDAGTQRLFRKINQPCRGINLNNIVEGIKEIHVRVAIQTLLFSFKKLTNVDEESIKSLIEIYKKINEVKPIEIFLGTAYRPSGSEKIMALTPERLEEIAGQINRETKIQVVYYKKNEPVVVRGERHKTEEKEFLDLLKRRPCTKEDLITRFGKGNLRKIIDDFVEKGQVSTRIKQGVVYYFYNNEEEKA
;
A
#
# COMPACT_ATOMS: atom_id res chain seq x y z
N MET A 1 15.86 -2.01 -7.43
CA MET A 1 14.84 -2.41 -6.44
C MET A 1 15.35 -1.97 -5.09
N GLU A 2 14.46 -1.40 -4.29
CA GLU A 2 14.79 -0.94 -2.95
C GLU A 2 14.08 -1.83 -1.93
N ILE A 3 14.82 -2.29 -0.92
CA ILE A 3 14.31 -3.14 0.15
C ILE A 3 14.10 -2.29 1.39
N TYR A 4 12.89 -2.33 1.97
CA TYR A 4 12.58 -1.52 3.14
C TYR A 4 11.71 -2.28 4.15
N GLY A 5 11.73 -1.82 5.40
CA GLY A 5 11.01 -2.47 6.48
C GLY A 5 11.84 -3.59 7.14
N PRO A 6 11.21 -4.64 7.70
CA PRO A 6 9.78 -4.94 7.58
C PRO A 6 8.91 -3.89 8.26
N VAL A 7 7.66 -3.79 7.84
CA VAL A 7 6.70 -2.83 8.35
C VAL A 7 5.56 -3.55 9.05
N PRO A 8 5.09 -3.03 10.19
CA PRO A 8 3.88 -3.55 10.80
C PRO A 8 2.69 -3.27 9.87
N SER A 9 2.06 -4.35 9.40
CA SER A 9 0.89 -4.37 8.53
C SER A 9 -0.26 -5.06 9.24
N TRP A 10 -1.35 -4.35 9.48
CA TRP A 10 -2.58 -4.94 10.01
C TRP A 10 -3.20 -6.00 9.07
N ARG A 11 -2.77 -6.05 7.80
CA ARG A 11 -3.22 -7.02 6.80
C ARG A 11 -2.33 -8.27 6.74
N LEU A 12 -1.02 -8.08 6.93
CA LEU A 12 0.02 -9.05 6.54
C LEU A 12 1.04 -9.35 7.65
N GLY A 13 0.79 -8.88 8.88
CA GLY A 13 1.76 -9.01 9.97
C GLY A 13 3.03 -8.18 9.72
N ASN A 14 4.19 -8.77 9.95
CA ASN A 14 5.50 -8.17 9.76
C ASN A 14 5.95 -8.33 8.30
N SER A 15 5.76 -7.31 7.45
CA SER A 15 5.98 -7.44 6.01
C SER A 15 7.20 -6.69 5.50
N LEU A 16 8.11 -7.39 4.81
CA LEU A 16 9.27 -6.80 4.14
C LEU A 16 8.89 -6.26 2.77
N GLY A 17 9.15 -4.98 2.51
CA GLY A 17 8.79 -4.32 1.28
C GLY A 17 9.87 -4.43 0.20
N VAL A 18 9.45 -4.71 -1.03
CA VAL A 18 10.26 -4.67 -2.24
C VAL A 18 9.67 -3.62 -3.17
N ASP A 19 10.40 -2.51 -3.34
CA ASP A 19 10.00 -1.42 -4.22
C ASP A 19 10.66 -1.60 -5.60
N LEU A 20 9.84 -1.89 -6.59
CA LEU A 20 10.27 -2.06 -7.98
C LEU A 20 10.10 -0.80 -8.82
N VAL A 21 9.60 0.29 -8.23
CA VAL A 21 9.32 1.49 -9.00
C VAL A 21 10.11 2.67 -8.45
N GLU A 22 10.82 3.34 -9.33
CA GLU A 22 11.56 4.54 -9.02
C GLU A 22 10.90 5.72 -9.74
N PRO A 23 10.34 6.69 -9.00
CA PRO A 23 9.80 7.88 -9.63
C PRO A 23 10.92 8.68 -10.29
N PRO A 24 10.68 9.30 -11.46
CA PRO A 24 11.64 10.24 -12.04
C PRO A 24 11.93 11.40 -11.06
N LYS A 25 13.11 12.01 -11.21
CA LYS A 25 13.47 13.22 -10.47
C LYS A 25 12.37 14.28 -10.59
N GLY A 26 12.06 14.97 -9.49
CA GLY A 26 10.94 15.91 -9.44
C GLY A 26 9.60 15.31 -9.06
N TYR A 27 9.46 13.98 -8.89
CA TYR A 27 8.20 13.33 -8.52
C TYR A 27 8.33 12.53 -7.22
N SER A 28 7.26 12.50 -6.42
CA SER A 28 7.21 11.70 -5.18
C SER A 28 6.78 10.26 -5.42
N LYS A 29 6.10 9.98 -6.53
CA LYS A 29 5.64 8.64 -6.90
C LYS A 29 5.40 8.49 -8.40
N ILE A 30 5.51 7.26 -8.90
CA ILE A 30 5.12 6.87 -10.27
C ILE A 30 3.90 5.95 -10.21
N CYS A 31 2.75 6.44 -10.70
CA CYS A 31 1.49 5.72 -10.52
C CYS A 31 0.51 6.07 -11.63
N SER A 32 -0.36 5.13 -11.97
CA SER A 32 -1.47 5.39 -12.88
C SER A 32 -2.62 6.16 -12.22
N TYR A 33 -2.60 6.31 -10.89
CA TYR A 33 -3.60 7.00 -10.07
C TYR A 33 -2.98 8.17 -9.31
N ASP A 34 -3.81 9.15 -8.96
CA ASP A 34 -3.47 10.21 -8.00
C ASP A 34 -4.53 10.30 -6.90
N CYS A 35 -4.66 9.22 -6.13
CA CYS A 35 -5.74 9.08 -5.16
C CYS A 35 -5.73 10.20 -4.10
N LEU A 36 -6.92 10.70 -3.73
CA LEU A 36 -7.08 11.75 -2.71
C LEU A 36 -6.39 11.39 -1.38
N TYR A 37 -6.45 10.12 -0.99
CA TYR A 37 -5.90 9.60 0.26
C TYR A 37 -4.43 9.16 0.16
N CYS A 38 -3.76 9.38 -0.97
CA CYS A 38 -2.40 8.89 -1.16
C CYS A 38 -1.44 9.51 -0.14
N GLN A 39 -0.77 8.65 0.63
CA GLN A 39 0.19 9.06 1.66
C GLN A 39 1.53 9.54 1.09
N LEU A 40 1.80 9.26 -0.19
CA LEU A 40 2.98 9.70 -0.93
C LEU A 40 2.81 11.11 -1.53
N GLY A 41 1.72 11.82 -1.21
CA GLY A 41 1.43 13.13 -1.78
C GLY A 41 0.83 13.07 -3.19
N HIS A 42 0.75 14.24 -3.83
CA HIS A 42 0.11 14.42 -5.15
C HIS A 42 1.09 14.74 -6.28
N ASN A 43 2.38 14.85 -5.99
CA ASN A 43 3.43 15.06 -6.98
C ASN A 43 3.71 13.77 -7.78
N THR A 44 2.77 13.42 -8.65
CA THR A 44 2.65 12.10 -9.28
C THR A 44 3.15 12.13 -10.73
N PHE A 45 4.11 11.27 -11.05
CA PHE A 45 4.39 10.93 -12.44
C PHE A 45 3.30 9.96 -12.94
N ARG A 46 2.29 10.51 -13.60
CA ARG A 46 1.13 9.75 -14.09
C ARG A 46 1.44 9.02 -15.39
N THR A 47 1.33 7.70 -15.39
CA THR A 47 1.54 6.87 -16.59
C THR A 47 0.73 5.58 -16.54
N ILE A 48 0.43 5.04 -17.72
CA ILE A 48 -0.12 3.68 -17.93
C ILE A 48 0.83 2.81 -18.77
N HIS A 49 2.05 3.31 -19.02
CA HIS A 49 3.07 2.63 -19.81
C HIS A 49 4.06 1.97 -18.85
N PRO A 50 3.90 0.67 -18.59
CA PRO A 50 4.83 -0.05 -17.74
C PRO A 50 6.21 -0.14 -18.42
N LYS A 51 7.27 -0.20 -17.62
CA LYS A 51 8.66 -0.32 -18.07
C LYS A 51 9.31 -1.55 -17.45
N THR A 52 10.31 -2.09 -18.13
CA THR A 52 11.20 -3.10 -17.56
C THR A 52 12.32 -2.39 -16.81
N MET A 53 12.78 -2.98 -15.71
CA MET A 53 14.02 -2.59 -15.06
C MET A 53 14.97 -3.78 -14.94
N ASP A 54 16.26 -3.49 -14.95
CA ASP A 54 17.26 -4.45 -14.52
C ASP A 54 17.32 -4.49 -12.99
N VAL A 55 17.38 -5.70 -12.47
CA VAL A 55 17.59 -6.00 -11.06
C VAL A 55 18.80 -6.90 -11.01
N SER A 56 19.84 -6.42 -10.34
CA SER A 56 21.14 -7.05 -10.17
C SER A 56 21.13 -8.14 -9.09
N GLU A 57 22.10 -9.06 -9.14
CA GLU A 57 22.25 -10.08 -8.09
C GLU A 57 22.61 -9.44 -6.73
N GLN A 58 23.34 -8.31 -6.72
CA GLN A 58 23.63 -7.59 -5.48
C GLN A 58 22.34 -7.16 -4.73
N GLU A 59 21.31 -6.75 -5.47
CA GLU A 59 20.04 -6.39 -4.85
C GLU A 59 19.33 -7.62 -4.27
N PHE A 60 19.43 -8.77 -4.93
CA PHE A 60 18.92 -10.04 -4.38
C PHE A 60 19.71 -10.48 -3.14
N ASP A 61 21.02 -10.25 -3.08
CA ASP A 61 21.82 -10.53 -1.89
C ASP A 61 21.39 -9.66 -0.70
N VAL A 62 21.13 -8.37 -0.92
CA VAL A 62 20.56 -7.48 0.10
C VAL A 62 19.22 -8.01 0.61
N LEU A 63 18.33 -8.43 -0.30
CA LEU A 63 17.05 -9.03 0.08
C LEU A 63 17.23 -10.32 0.88
N ARG A 64 18.16 -11.19 0.48
CA ARG A 64 18.45 -12.47 1.16
C ARG A 64 18.89 -12.24 2.60
N GLU A 65 19.80 -11.28 2.81
CA GLU A 65 20.27 -10.94 4.15
C GLU A 65 19.15 -10.32 4.99
N LYS A 66 18.31 -9.46 4.41
CA LYS A 66 17.15 -8.91 5.11
C LYS A 66 16.14 -9.98 5.49
N ILE A 67 15.89 -10.96 4.64
CA ILE A 67 15.02 -12.11 4.96
C ILE A 67 15.56 -12.87 6.17
N LYS A 68 16.85 -13.20 6.20
CA LYS A 68 17.49 -13.92 7.32
C LYS A 68 17.39 -13.15 8.64
N GLN A 69 17.67 -11.84 8.58
CA GLN A 69 17.68 -10.95 9.75
C GLN A 69 16.27 -10.75 10.35
N THR A 70 15.27 -10.59 9.48
CA THR A 70 13.96 -10.06 9.89
C THR A 70 12.86 -11.12 9.92
N LYS A 71 13.03 -12.26 9.24
CA LYS A 71 12.08 -13.37 9.17
C LYS A 71 10.63 -12.88 8.98
N PRO A 72 10.34 -12.13 7.91
CA PRO A 72 9.04 -11.50 7.72
C PRO A 72 7.94 -12.54 7.48
N ASP A 73 6.71 -12.18 7.81
CA ASP A 73 5.52 -13.00 7.52
C ASP A 73 5.17 -12.95 6.03
N TYR A 74 5.50 -11.84 5.36
CA TYR A 74 5.31 -11.64 3.92
C TYR A 74 6.43 -10.80 3.32
N ILE A 75 6.85 -11.13 2.10
CA ILE A 75 7.55 -10.19 1.22
C ILE A 75 6.49 -9.52 0.34
N THR A 76 6.48 -8.19 0.24
CA THR A 76 5.43 -7.47 -0.48
C THR A 76 6.01 -6.52 -1.52
N PHE A 77 5.58 -6.68 -2.77
CA PHE A 77 5.76 -5.66 -3.79
C PHE A 77 4.86 -4.46 -3.49
N SER A 78 5.47 -3.38 -3.03
CA SER A 78 4.85 -2.09 -2.74
C SER A 78 5.94 -1.04 -2.59
N GLY A 79 5.60 0.24 -2.72
CA GLY A 79 6.61 1.29 -2.61
C GLY A 79 6.13 2.62 -3.11
N GLN A 80 6.99 3.35 -3.82
CA GLN A 80 6.74 4.72 -4.29
C GLN A 80 5.89 4.77 -5.58
N GLY A 81 4.86 3.94 -5.69
CA GLY A 81 4.07 3.87 -6.92
C GLY A 81 3.22 2.63 -7.08
N GLU A 82 2.77 2.41 -8.32
CA GLU A 82 2.02 1.22 -8.73
C GLU A 82 2.99 0.12 -9.19
N PRO A 83 3.14 -1.00 -8.46
CA PRO A 83 4.14 -2.03 -8.80
C PRO A 83 3.96 -2.64 -10.18
N THR A 84 2.72 -2.70 -10.70
CA THR A 84 2.46 -3.24 -12.05
C THR A 84 2.93 -2.35 -13.18
N LEU A 85 3.40 -1.12 -12.89
CA LEU A 85 4.17 -0.32 -13.85
C LEU A 85 5.58 -0.86 -14.10
N ASN A 86 5.99 -1.92 -13.38
CA ASN A 86 7.23 -2.64 -13.66
C ASN A 86 6.97 -4.03 -14.24
N LEU A 87 7.34 -4.26 -15.50
CA LEU A 87 7.17 -5.56 -16.17
C LEU A 87 8.13 -6.63 -15.64
N SER A 88 9.22 -6.24 -14.97
CA SER A 88 10.14 -7.17 -14.32
C SER A 88 9.54 -7.85 -13.09
N LEU A 89 8.37 -7.42 -12.60
CA LEU A 89 7.71 -7.97 -11.40
C LEU A 89 7.64 -9.49 -11.42
N GLY A 90 7.22 -10.09 -12.53
CA GLY A 90 7.12 -11.55 -12.65
C GLY A 90 8.47 -12.26 -12.53
N ARG A 91 9.52 -11.73 -13.17
CA ARG A 91 10.89 -12.28 -13.08
C ARG A 91 11.45 -12.15 -11.67
N VAL A 92 11.25 -11.01 -11.03
CA VAL A 92 11.69 -10.78 -9.65
C VAL A 92 10.94 -11.70 -8.70
N ALA A 93 9.63 -11.90 -8.89
CA ALA A 93 8.83 -12.83 -8.11
C ALA A 93 9.36 -14.27 -8.21
N ASP A 94 9.64 -14.75 -9.42
CA ASP A 94 10.20 -16.08 -9.64
C ASP A 94 11.56 -16.23 -8.93
N LYS A 95 12.45 -15.23 -9.01
CA LYS A 95 13.75 -15.26 -8.33
C LYS A 95 13.60 -15.24 -6.80
N ILE A 96 12.71 -14.43 -6.24
CA ILE A 96 12.46 -14.39 -4.79
C ILE A 96 11.96 -15.74 -4.29
N LYS A 97 11.04 -16.39 -5.02
CA LYS A 97 10.50 -17.70 -4.65
C LYS A 97 11.54 -18.83 -4.71
N GLN A 98 12.64 -18.65 -5.45
CA GLN A 98 13.79 -19.57 -5.40
C GLN A 98 14.66 -19.37 -4.15
N MET A 99 14.51 -18.25 -3.45
CA MET A 99 15.37 -17.87 -2.32
C MET A 99 14.76 -18.18 -0.95
N THR A 100 13.43 -18.33 -0.87
CA THR A 100 12.68 -18.45 0.38
C THR A 100 11.27 -19.00 0.17
N ASP A 101 10.71 -19.63 1.20
CA ASP A 101 9.30 -20.08 1.25
C ASP A 101 8.36 -19.02 1.85
N ILE A 102 8.87 -17.83 2.20
CA ILE A 102 8.04 -16.74 2.71
C ILE A 102 7.06 -16.28 1.62
N PRO A 103 5.75 -16.17 1.92
CA PRO A 103 4.77 -15.85 0.91
C PRO A 103 4.96 -14.43 0.34
N LEU A 104 4.72 -14.33 -0.96
CA LEU A 104 4.87 -13.12 -1.75
C LEU A 104 3.52 -12.45 -1.97
N ALA A 105 3.41 -11.18 -1.57
CA ALA A 105 2.25 -10.34 -1.78
C ALA A 105 2.55 -9.21 -2.78
N VAL A 106 1.51 -8.68 -3.42
CA VAL A 106 1.58 -7.43 -4.20
C VAL A 106 0.41 -6.53 -3.86
N LEU A 107 0.70 -5.25 -3.59
CA LEU A 107 -0.31 -4.21 -3.47
C LEU A 107 -0.46 -3.52 -4.83
N THR A 108 -1.60 -3.67 -5.48
CA THR A 108 -1.86 -3.06 -6.79
C THR A 108 -3.13 -2.24 -6.77
N ASN A 109 -3.12 -1.14 -7.50
CA ASN A 109 -4.28 -0.30 -7.76
C ASN A 109 -5.19 -0.89 -8.87
N GLY A 110 -4.77 -1.98 -9.52
CA GLY A 110 -5.53 -2.74 -10.50
C GLY A 110 -5.60 -2.11 -11.89
N SER A 111 -5.11 -0.90 -12.10
CA SER A 111 -5.27 -0.14 -13.35
C SER A 111 -4.79 -0.86 -14.62
N LEU A 112 -3.75 -1.68 -14.51
CA LEU A 112 -3.14 -2.41 -15.63
C LEU A 112 -3.52 -3.89 -15.65
N ILE A 113 -4.46 -4.33 -14.81
CA ILE A 113 -4.82 -5.75 -14.66
C ILE A 113 -5.54 -6.34 -15.88
N SER A 114 -6.00 -5.50 -16.82
CA SER A 114 -6.51 -5.98 -18.12
C SER A 114 -5.38 -6.42 -19.05
N ASN A 115 -4.12 -6.05 -18.78
CA ASN A 115 -2.97 -6.51 -19.55
C ASN A 115 -2.61 -7.95 -19.13
N LYS A 116 -2.58 -8.88 -20.10
CA LYS A 116 -2.26 -10.30 -19.88
C LYS A 116 -0.87 -10.51 -19.28
N GLU A 117 0.12 -9.71 -19.67
CA GLU A 117 1.49 -9.81 -19.14
C GLU A 117 1.52 -9.42 -17.66
N VAL A 118 0.81 -8.34 -17.30
CA VAL A 118 0.65 -7.91 -15.90
C VAL A 118 -0.02 -9.01 -15.09
N ARG A 119 -1.11 -9.61 -15.59
CA ARG A 119 -1.76 -10.74 -14.90
C ARG A 119 -0.84 -11.94 -14.75
N ARG A 120 -0.03 -12.26 -15.77
CA ARG A 120 0.97 -13.34 -15.69
C ARG A 120 1.97 -13.09 -14.55
N SER A 121 2.43 -11.85 -14.41
CA SER A 121 3.32 -11.44 -13.32
C SER A 121 2.63 -11.49 -11.95
N LEU A 122 1.40 -10.98 -11.84
CA LEU A 122 0.62 -11.02 -10.59
C LEU A 122 0.35 -12.46 -10.12
N ASN A 123 0.12 -13.39 -11.06
CA ASN A 123 -0.08 -14.81 -10.78
C ASN A 123 1.19 -15.55 -10.31
N LYS A 124 2.35 -14.88 -10.24
CA LYS A 124 3.56 -15.43 -9.60
C LYS A 124 3.61 -15.17 -8.09
N CYS A 125 2.84 -14.19 -7.61
CA CYS A 125 2.67 -13.92 -6.18
C CYS A 125 1.72 -14.94 -5.54
N ASP A 126 1.76 -15.06 -4.22
CA ASP A 126 0.85 -15.93 -3.47
C ASP A 126 -0.43 -15.18 -3.05
N LEU A 127 -0.37 -13.85 -2.95
CA LEU A 127 -1.51 -12.97 -2.64
C LEU A 127 -1.48 -11.66 -3.46
N VAL A 128 -2.57 -11.38 -4.17
CA VAL A 128 -2.79 -10.09 -4.86
C VAL A 128 -3.79 -9.26 -4.06
N ILE A 129 -3.37 -8.09 -3.59
CA ILE A 129 -4.23 -7.13 -2.88
C ILE A 129 -4.57 -6.00 -3.84
N ALA A 130 -5.77 -6.07 -4.42
CA ALA A 130 -6.24 -5.11 -5.41
C ALA A 130 -7.07 -3.98 -4.77
N LYS A 131 -6.79 -2.73 -5.12
CA LYS A 131 -7.49 -1.56 -4.59
C LYS A 131 -8.86 -1.37 -5.26
N THR A 132 -9.93 -1.18 -4.49
CA THR A 132 -11.25 -0.77 -5.00
C THR A 132 -11.97 0.14 -4.00
N ASP A 133 -11.86 1.45 -4.17
CA ASP A 133 -12.40 2.43 -3.18
C ASP A 133 -13.77 2.99 -3.52
N ALA A 134 -14.37 2.54 -4.62
CA ALA A 134 -15.65 3.02 -5.12
C ALA A 134 -16.36 1.94 -5.93
N GLY A 135 -17.68 1.81 -5.75
CA GLY A 135 -18.51 0.89 -6.54
C GLY A 135 -19.04 1.47 -7.86
N THR A 136 -18.79 2.74 -8.15
CA THR A 136 -19.19 3.39 -9.40
C THR A 136 -18.03 4.09 -10.09
N GLN A 137 -18.04 4.11 -11.43
CA GLN A 137 -17.02 4.80 -12.23
C GLN A 137 -16.89 6.29 -11.88
N ARG A 138 -18.02 6.95 -11.57
CA ARG A 138 -18.06 8.37 -11.18
C ARG A 138 -17.29 8.60 -9.88
N LEU A 139 -17.56 7.79 -8.86
CA LEU A 139 -16.91 7.92 -7.56
C LEU A 139 -15.43 7.49 -7.64
N PHE A 140 -15.13 6.42 -8.38
CA PHE A 140 -13.76 5.96 -8.66
C PHE A 140 -12.90 7.08 -9.30
N ARG A 141 -13.42 7.80 -10.30
CA ARG A 141 -12.70 8.93 -10.91
C ARG A 141 -12.41 10.06 -9.92
N LYS A 142 -13.36 10.35 -9.02
CA LYS A 142 -13.20 11.42 -8.02
C LYS A 142 -12.21 11.02 -6.91
N ILE A 143 -12.24 9.76 -6.46
CA ILE A 143 -11.42 9.27 -5.36
C ILE A 143 -10.01 8.90 -5.82
N ASN A 144 -9.90 8.05 -6.83
CA ASN A 144 -8.64 7.46 -7.25
C ASN A 144 -7.92 8.30 -8.31
N GLN A 145 -8.63 9.20 -9.00
CA GLN A 145 -8.11 10.07 -10.06
C GLN A 145 -7.19 9.34 -11.06
N PRO A 146 -7.72 8.30 -11.73
CA PRO A 146 -6.93 7.48 -12.62
C PRO A 146 -6.54 8.24 -13.89
N CYS A 147 -5.46 7.81 -14.54
CA CYS A 147 -5.15 8.17 -15.92
C CYS A 147 -6.36 7.94 -16.84
N ARG A 148 -6.43 8.73 -17.92
CA ARG A 148 -7.49 8.62 -18.93
C ARG A 148 -7.54 7.19 -19.51
N GLY A 149 -8.75 6.68 -19.73
CA GLY A 149 -8.99 5.37 -20.32
C GLY A 149 -9.16 4.23 -19.31
N ILE A 150 -8.82 4.44 -18.03
CA ILE A 150 -9.00 3.39 -17.01
C ILE A 150 -10.47 3.31 -16.59
N ASN A 151 -11.04 2.11 -16.71
CA ASN A 151 -12.43 1.80 -16.41
C ASN A 151 -12.55 0.83 -15.23
N LEU A 152 -13.44 1.12 -14.28
CA LEU A 152 -13.68 0.30 -13.09
C LEU A 152 -14.12 -1.13 -13.45
N ASN A 153 -15.01 -1.30 -14.43
CA ASN A 153 -15.46 -2.63 -14.83
C ASN A 153 -14.30 -3.45 -15.41
N ASN A 154 -13.39 -2.85 -16.18
CA ASN A 154 -12.23 -3.56 -16.71
C ASN A 154 -11.29 -4.03 -15.60
N ILE A 155 -11.18 -3.26 -14.51
CA ILE A 155 -10.42 -3.65 -13.31
C ILE A 155 -11.10 -4.85 -12.65
N VAL A 156 -12.42 -4.77 -12.42
CA VAL A 156 -13.23 -5.85 -11.82
C VAL A 156 -13.12 -7.14 -12.64
N GLU A 157 -13.25 -7.06 -13.96
CA GLU A 157 -13.10 -8.23 -14.84
C GLU A 157 -11.68 -8.77 -14.83
N GLY A 158 -10.65 -7.93 -14.86
CA GLY A 158 -9.28 -8.43 -14.80
C GLY A 158 -8.89 -9.00 -13.43
N ILE A 159 -9.51 -8.56 -12.33
CA ILE A 159 -9.34 -9.20 -11.01
C ILE A 159 -9.88 -10.64 -11.01
N LYS A 160 -11.02 -10.88 -11.67
CA LYS A 160 -11.59 -12.23 -11.81
C LYS A 160 -10.65 -13.19 -12.56
N GLU A 161 -9.80 -12.67 -13.44
CA GLU A 161 -8.80 -13.43 -14.20
C GLU A 161 -7.47 -13.69 -13.43
N ILE A 162 -7.36 -13.28 -12.16
CA ILE A 162 -6.23 -13.66 -11.31
C ILE A 162 -6.50 -15.04 -10.71
N HIS A 163 -5.50 -15.93 -10.75
CA HIS A 163 -5.64 -17.33 -10.35
C HIS A 163 -5.07 -17.65 -8.95
N VAL A 164 -4.40 -16.69 -8.32
CA VAL A 164 -3.88 -16.81 -6.94
C VAL A 164 -4.84 -16.21 -5.92
N ARG A 165 -4.54 -16.24 -4.61
CA ARG A 165 -5.42 -15.61 -3.60
C ARG A 165 -5.56 -14.12 -3.89
N VAL A 166 -6.78 -13.60 -3.72
CA VAL A 166 -7.10 -12.19 -3.94
C VAL A 166 -7.77 -11.61 -2.71
N ALA A 167 -7.27 -10.46 -2.27
CA ALA A 167 -7.97 -9.59 -1.34
C ALA A 167 -8.30 -8.26 -2.01
N ILE A 168 -9.50 -7.75 -1.77
CA ILE A 168 -9.91 -6.43 -2.21
C ILE A 168 -9.67 -5.46 -1.06
N GLN A 169 -8.81 -4.47 -1.28
CA GLN A 169 -8.56 -3.42 -0.30
C GLN A 169 -9.37 -2.17 -0.59
N THR A 170 -10.11 -1.73 0.42
CA THR A 170 -10.98 -0.56 0.35
C THR A 170 -10.67 0.37 1.51
N LEU A 171 -10.45 1.66 1.21
CA LEU A 171 -10.31 2.71 2.21
C LEU A 171 -11.55 3.60 2.20
N LEU A 172 -12.24 3.63 3.34
CA LEU A 172 -13.44 4.42 3.57
C LEU A 172 -13.10 5.75 4.24
N PHE A 173 -13.63 6.86 3.72
CA PHE A 173 -13.40 8.21 4.24
C PHE A 173 -14.38 9.23 3.64
N SER A 174 -14.35 10.44 4.20
CA SER A 174 -15.02 11.61 3.63
C SER A 174 -14.02 12.73 3.31
N PHE A 175 -14.28 13.49 2.25
CA PHE A 175 -13.45 14.61 1.80
C PHE A 175 -14.32 15.74 1.24
N LYS A 176 -14.44 16.86 1.97
CA LYS A 176 -15.35 17.96 1.62
C LYS A 176 -16.78 17.43 1.40
N LYS A 177 -17.33 17.58 0.18
CA LYS A 177 -18.66 17.08 -0.24
C LYS A 177 -18.62 15.69 -0.90
N LEU A 178 -17.45 15.05 -0.95
CA LEU A 178 -17.27 13.71 -1.50
C LEU A 178 -17.18 12.69 -0.34
N THR A 179 -17.87 11.58 -0.47
CA THR A 179 -17.77 10.46 0.49
C THR A 179 -17.93 9.14 -0.24
N ASN A 180 -17.35 8.08 0.32
CA ASN A 180 -17.65 6.70 -0.06
C ASN A 180 -18.25 5.89 1.10
N VAL A 181 -18.84 6.57 2.08
CA VAL A 181 -19.41 5.93 3.29
C VAL A 181 -20.91 6.14 3.46
N ASP A 182 -21.55 6.85 2.52
CA ASP A 182 -23.01 6.88 2.42
C ASP A 182 -23.57 5.53 1.95
N GLU A 183 -24.86 5.32 2.19
CA GLU A 183 -25.54 4.06 1.93
C GLU A 183 -25.43 3.63 0.45
N GLU A 184 -25.59 4.56 -0.50
CA GLU A 184 -25.47 4.28 -1.93
C GLU A 184 -24.06 3.80 -2.30
N SER A 185 -23.03 4.46 -1.76
CA SER A 185 -21.62 4.11 -1.98
C SER A 185 -21.29 2.74 -1.42
N ILE A 186 -21.72 2.44 -0.18
CA ILE A 186 -21.51 1.14 0.45
C ILE A 186 -22.24 0.04 -0.32
N LYS A 187 -23.51 0.26 -0.70
CA LYS A 187 -24.28 -0.67 -1.51
C LYS A 187 -23.58 -0.96 -2.84
N SER A 188 -23.10 0.08 -3.53
CA SER A 188 -22.38 -0.10 -4.79
C SER A 188 -21.06 -0.88 -4.64
N LEU A 189 -20.33 -0.69 -3.53
CA LEU A 189 -19.13 -1.46 -3.21
C LEU A 189 -19.45 -2.94 -2.96
N ILE A 190 -20.52 -3.21 -2.19
CA ILE A 190 -21.01 -4.57 -1.93
C ILE A 190 -21.31 -5.31 -3.24
N GLU A 191 -21.93 -4.64 -4.20
CA GLU A 191 -22.20 -5.23 -5.52
C GLU A 191 -20.92 -5.55 -6.31
N ILE A 192 -19.87 -4.73 -6.21
CA ILE A 192 -18.57 -5.08 -6.80
C ILE A 192 -17.97 -6.31 -6.11
N TYR A 193 -18.01 -6.38 -4.79
CA TYR A 193 -17.48 -7.54 -4.06
C TYR A 193 -18.20 -8.83 -4.44
N LYS A 194 -19.54 -8.82 -4.50
CA LYS A 194 -20.34 -9.97 -4.94
C LYS A 194 -19.94 -10.42 -6.33
N LYS A 195 -19.87 -9.50 -7.30
CA LYS A 195 -19.49 -9.82 -8.69
C LYS A 195 -18.14 -10.50 -8.80
N ILE A 196 -17.15 -10.07 -8.02
CA ILE A 196 -15.82 -10.72 -8.03
C ILE A 196 -15.92 -12.09 -7.33
N ASN A 197 -16.61 -12.14 -6.19
CA ASN A 197 -16.73 -13.33 -5.36
C ASN A 197 -17.52 -14.48 -6.03
N GLU A 198 -18.43 -14.15 -6.94
CA GLU A 198 -19.17 -15.12 -7.77
C GLU A 198 -18.25 -15.98 -8.64
N VAL A 199 -17.12 -15.42 -9.10
CA VAL A 199 -16.17 -16.16 -9.95
C VAL A 199 -15.11 -16.86 -9.12
N LYS A 200 -14.67 -16.24 -8.03
CA LYS A 200 -13.66 -16.80 -7.13
C LYS A 200 -13.78 -16.25 -5.71
N PRO A 201 -13.51 -17.06 -4.68
CA PRO A 201 -13.45 -16.55 -3.31
C PRO A 201 -12.44 -15.40 -3.18
N ILE A 202 -12.87 -14.32 -2.53
CA ILE A 202 -12.02 -13.19 -2.17
C ILE A 202 -12.07 -12.91 -0.68
N GLU A 203 -11.08 -12.18 -0.18
CA GLU A 203 -11.11 -11.53 1.13
C GLU A 203 -11.32 -10.02 0.96
N ILE A 204 -11.83 -9.34 1.98
CA ILE A 204 -11.95 -7.87 1.98
C ILE A 204 -11.07 -7.31 3.09
N PHE A 205 -10.14 -6.44 2.70
CA PHE A 205 -9.31 -5.65 3.59
C PHE A 205 -9.85 -4.24 3.70
N LEU A 206 -10.67 -4.01 4.73
CA LEU A 206 -11.37 -2.75 4.95
C LEU A 206 -10.58 -1.83 5.89
N GLY A 207 -10.22 -0.65 5.41
CA GLY A 207 -9.55 0.37 6.22
C GLY A 207 -10.26 1.71 6.15
N THR A 208 -9.73 2.65 6.92
CA THR A 208 -10.04 4.07 6.76
C THR A 208 -8.76 4.86 6.54
N ALA A 209 -8.85 6.07 5.97
CA ALA A 209 -7.70 6.92 5.69
C ALA A 209 -7.13 7.58 6.97
N TYR A 210 -6.68 6.77 7.93
CA TYR A 210 -6.20 7.21 9.25
C TYR A 210 -4.83 7.89 9.19
N ARG A 211 -3.95 7.45 8.28
CA ARG A 211 -2.66 8.11 8.05
C ARG A 211 -2.85 9.45 7.35
N PRO A 212 -2.00 10.46 7.58
CA PRO A 212 -2.12 11.69 6.83
C PRO A 212 -1.74 11.45 5.37
N SER A 213 -2.40 12.21 4.51
CA SER A 213 -2.33 12.13 3.05
C SER A 213 -1.83 13.45 2.48
N GLY A 214 -1.57 13.49 1.17
CA GLY A 214 -1.32 14.75 0.46
C GLY A 214 -2.41 15.80 0.67
N SER A 215 -3.64 15.38 1.00
CA SER A 215 -4.74 16.28 1.37
C SER A 215 -5.06 16.25 2.87
N GLU A 216 -5.00 17.41 3.53
CA GLU A 216 -5.28 17.56 4.97
C GLU A 216 -6.76 17.41 5.34
N LYS A 217 -7.67 17.51 4.35
CA LYS A 217 -9.13 17.56 4.60
C LYS A 217 -9.81 16.18 4.57
N ILE A 218 -9.03 15.09 4.60
CA ILE A 218 -9.57 13.74 4.63
C ILE A 218 -9.95 13.35 6.06
N MET A 219 -11.24 13.04 6.23
CA MET A 219 -11.83 12.60 7.48
C MET A 219 -11.91 11.07 7.49
N ALA A 220 -11.13 10.45 8.36
CA ALA A 220 -11.21 9.03 8.64
C ALA A 220 -12.46 8.70 9.47
N LEU A 221 -12.91 7.46 9.39
CA LEU A 221 -14.02 6.92 10.16
C LEU A 221 -13.57 6.65 11.60
N THR A 222 -14.54 6.64 12.51
CA THR A 222 -14.32 6.10 13.86
C THR A 222 -14.19 4.57 13.78
N PRO A 223 -13.51 3.93 14.75
CA PRO A 223 -13.43 2.47 14.81
C PRO A 223 -14.79 1.79 14.76
N GLU A 224 -15.78 2.33 15.48
CA GLU A 224 -17.13 1.77 15.61
C GLU A 224 -17.85 1.81 14.25
N ARG A 225 -17.73 2.92 13.51
CA ARG A 225 -18.35 3.03 12.18
C ARG A 225 -17.68 2.11 11.16
N LEU A 226 -16.35 1.92 11.25
CA LEU A 226 -15.64 1.01 10.37
C LEU A 226 -16.04 -0.45 10.63
N GLU A 227 -16.18 -0.82 11.90
CA GLU A 227 -16.64 -2.14 12.34
C GLU A 227 -18.09 -2.42 11.92
N GLU A 228 -18.99 -1.44 12.07
CA GLU A 228 -20.37 -1.55 11.61
C GLU A 228 -20.46 -1.88 10.12
N ILE A 229 -19.71 -1.14 9.28
CA ILE A 229 -19.66 -1.36 7.83
C ILE A 229 -19.01 -2.70 7.50
N ALA A 230 -17.95 -3.10 8.22
CA ALA A 230 -17.35 -4.43 8.05
C ALA A 230 -18.37 -5.55 8.32
N GLY A 231 -19.14 -5.42 9.39
CA GLY A 231 -20.23 -6.34 9.74
C GLY A 231 -21.35 -6.36 8.69
N GLN A 232 -21.73 -5.19 8.15
CA GLN A 232 -22.70 -5.10 7.05
C GLN A 232 -22.21 -5.86 5.82
N ILE A 233 -20.99 -5.57 5.35
CA ILE A 233 -20.38 -6.22 4.19
C ILE A 233 -20.35 -7.74 4.40
N ASN A 234 -19.91 -8.22 5.55
CA ASN A 234 -19.86 -9.65 5.85
C ASN A 234 -21.26 -10.29 5.82
N ARG A 235 -22.27 -9.66 6.44
CA ARG A 235 -23.64 -10.21 6.47
C ARG A 235 -24.26 -10.34 5.08
N GLU A 236 -24.04 -9.33 4.22
CA GLU A 236 -24.66 -9.25 2.89
C GLU A 236 -23.91 -10.05 1.80
N THR A 237 -22.60 -10.24 1.96
CA THR A 237 -21.76 -10.92 0.95
C THR A 237 -21.31 -12.32 1.36
N LYS A 238 -21.34 -12.63 2.66
CA LYS A 238 -20.69 -13.81 3.26
C LYS A 238 -19.17 -13.89 3.02
N ILE A 239 -18.55 -12.79 2.60
CA ILE A 239 -17.11 -12.69 2.39
C ILE A 239 -16.41 -12.41 3.73
N GLN A 240 -15.23 -13.01 3.94
CA GLN A 240 -14.39 -12.68 5.08
C GLN A 240 -13.92 -11.22 5.00
N VAL A 241 -14.22 -10.43 6.04
CA VAL A 241 -13.78 -9.03 6.14
C VAL A 241 -12.76 -8.90 7.27
N VAL A 242 -11.52 -8.57 6.91
CA VAL A 242 -10.49 -8.13 7.85
C VAL A 242 -10.48 -6.60 7.82
N TYR A 243 -10.70 -5.97 8.96
CA TYR A 243 -10.76 -4.51 9.05
C TYR A 243 -9.70 -3.94 10.00
N TYR A 244 -9.28 -2.71 9.72
CA TYR A 244 -8.31 -2.01 10.55
C TYR A 244 -8.85 -1.74 11.96
N LYS A 245 -8.13 -2.21 12.98
CA LYS A 245 -8.38 -1.89 14.38
C LYS A 245 -7.29 -1.00 14.93
N LYS A 246 -7.68 0.12 15.54
CA LYS A 246 -6.75 1.04 16.19
C LYS A 246 -6.14 0.36 17.41
N ASN A 247 -4.82 0.42 17.55
CA ASN A 247 -4.03 -0.13 18.66
C ASN A 247 -3.85 -1.66 18.70
N GLU A 248 -4.15 -2.38 17.63
CA GLU A 248 -3.85 -3.82 17.59
C GLU A 248 -2.31 -4.01 17.49
N PRO A 249 -1.67 -4.68 18.46
CA PRO A 249 -0.22 -4.79 18.50
C PRO A 249 0.26 -5.62 17.31
N VAL A 250 1.01 -4.99 16.41
CA VAL A 250 1.66 -5.73 15.33
C VAL A 250 2.97 -6.29 15.86
N VAL A 251 3.02 -7.61 15.95
CA VAL A 251 4.20 -8.33 16.44
C VAL A 251 5.30 -8.24 15.38
N VAL A 252 6.34 -7.46 15.67
CA VAL A 252 7.57 -7.46 14.87
C VAL A 252 8.50 -8.53 15.43
N ARG A 253 8.83 -9.50 14.58
CA ARG A 253 9.85 -10.54 14.84
C ARG A 253 11.16 -10.14 14.17
N GLY A 254 12.29 -10.59 14.71
CA GLY A 254 13.63 -10.33 14.17
C GLY A 254 14.55 -9.52 15.10
N GLU A 255 15.83 -9.47 14.76
CA GLU A 255 16.84 -8.73 15.52
C GLU A 255 16.62 -7.23 15.40
N ARG A 256 16.60 -6.52 16.54
CA ARG A 256 16.57 -5.06 16.61
C ARG A 256 17.99 -4.55 16.35
N HIS A 257 18.32 -4.29 15.09
CA HIS A 257 19.62 -3.69 14.75
C HIS A 257 19.65 -2.19 15.07
N LYS A 258 20.88 -1.64 15.16
CA LYS A 258 21.09 -0.19 15.19
C LYS A 258 20.33 0.44 14.04
N THR A 259 19.51 1.44 14.34
CA THR A 259 18.84 2.24 13.31
C THR A 259 19.89 2.81 12.37
N GLU A 260 19.89 2.33 11.12
CA GLU A 260 20.64 2.98 10.05
C GLU A 260 19.81 4.14 9.52
N GLU A 261 20.44 5.30 9.39
CA GLU A 261 19.82 6.51 8.85
C GLU A 261 19.15 6.26 7.48
N LYS A 262 19.77 5.42 6.66
CA LYS A 262 19.23 4.99 5.36
C LYS A 262 17.88 4.26 5.51
N GLU A 263 17.80 3.24 6.37
CA GLU A 263 16.55 2.48 6.58
C GLU A 263 15.42 3.34 7.12
N PHE A 264 15.76 4.29 8.01
CA PHE A 264 14.81 5.25 8.54
C PHE A 264 14.18 6.11 7.44
N LEU A 265 15.02 6.67 6.56
CA LEU A 265 14.54 7.47 5.42
C LEU A 265 13.78 6.61 4.41
N ASP A 266 14.26 5.40 4.09
CA ASP A 266 13.62 4.51 3.13
C ASP A 266 12.22 4.11 3.56
N LEU A 267 11.99 3.94 4.87
CA LEU A 267 10.66 3.74 5.41
C LEU A 267 9.77 4.99 5.23
N LEU A 268 10.26 6.17 5.62
CA LEU A 268 9.48 7.41 5.59
C LEU A 268 9.14 7.88 4.16
N LYS A 269 10.01 7.60 3.18
CA LYS A 269 9.74 7.82 1.75
C LYS A 269 8.49 7.07 1.26
N ARG A 270 8.11 5.97 1.91
CA ARG A 270 7.05 5.05 1.47
C ARG A 270 5.79 5.14 2.32
N ARG A 271 5.94 5.50 3.59
CA ARG A 271 4.82 5.71 4.51
C ARG A 271 5.17 6.70 5.62
N PRO A 272 4.26 7.65 5.92
CA PRO A 272 4.32 8.37 7.18
C PRO A 272 4.18 7.41 8.36
N CYS A 273 4.97 7.63 9.40
CA CYS A 273 5.02 6.76 10.57
C CYS A 273 4.79 7.57 11.85
N THR A 274 4.10 6.98 12.82
CA THR A 274 4.06 7.54 14.18
C THR A 274 5.36 7.23 14.92
N LYS A 275 5.54 7.81 16.11
CA LYS A 275 6.66 7.44 16.98
C LYS A 275 6.60 5.96 17.37
N GLU A 276 5.42 5.43 17.60
CA GLU A 276 5.18 4.03 17.95
C GLU A 276 5.51 3.10 16.78
N ASP A 277 5.15 3.46 15.54
CA ASP A 277 5.56 2.72 14.34
C ASP A 277 7.10 2.62 14.26
N LEU A 278 7.79 3.75 14.47
CA LEU A 278 9.25 3.82 14.41
C LEU A 278 9.92 3.06 15.56
N ILE A 279 9.41 3.17 16.79
CA ILE A 279 9.91 2.40 17.94
C ILE A 279 9.70 0.91 17.74
N THR A 280 8.55 0.53 17.18
CA THR A 280 8.21 -0.88 16.91
C THR A 280 9.21 -1.48 15.92
N ARG A 281 9.69 -0.69 14.94
CA ARG A 281 10.66 -1.15 13.94
C ARG A 281 12.12 -1.04 14.37
N PHE A 282 12.53 0.09 14.95
CA PHE A 282 13.93 0.43 15.20
C PHE A 282 14.33 0.28 16.68
N GLY A 283 13.36 0.04 17.57
CA GLY A 283 13.57 0.13 19.00
C GLY A 283 13.73 1.58 19.47
N LYS A 284 13.91 1.75 20.80
CA LYS A 284 14.01 3.09 21.40
C LYS A 284 15.39 3.74 21.30
N GLY A 285 16.44 2.99 20.93
CA GLY A 285 17.86 3.33 21.10
C GLY A 285 18.27 4.73 20.62
N ASN A 286 18.90 4.82 19.46
CA ASN A 286 19.32 6.09 18.86
C ASN A 286 18.20 6.80 18.07
N LEU A 287 16.98 6.24 18.07
CA LEU A 287 15.87 6.71 17.25
C LEU A 287 15.54 8.20 17.48
N ARG A 288 15.57 8.65 18.73
CA ARG A 288 15.32 10.07 19.04
C ARG A 288 16.33 10.98 18.35
N LYS A 289 17.63 10.65 18.48
CA LYS A 289 18.71 11.41 17.85
C LYS A 289 18.53 11.45 16.33
N ILE A 290 18.24 10.32 15.70
CA ILE A 290 18.03 10.24 14.25
C ILE A 290 16.85 11.11 13.80
N ILE A 291 15.73 11.05 14.52
CA ILE A 291 14.57 11.89 14.24
C ILE A 291 14.96 13.37 14.34
N ASP A 292 15.61 13.76 15.44
CA ASP A 292 16.01 15.15 15.70
C ASP A 292 16.98 15.63 14.60
N ASP A 293 18.01 14.85 14.26
CA ASP A 293 19.00 15.14 13.21
C ASP A 293 18.32 15.36 11.84
N PHE A 294 17.33 14.53 11.46
CA PHE A 294 16.63 14.66 10.18
C PHE A 294 15.59 15.78 10.15
N VAL A 295 14.98 16.11 11.29
CA VAL A 295 14.10 17.26 11.43
C VAL A 295 14.90 18.56 11.34
N GLU A 296 16.06 18.64 12.00
CA GLU A 296 16.97 19.79 11.92
C GLU A 296 17.51 20.02 10.51
N LYS A 297 17.86 18.93 9.80
CA LYS A 297 18.23 18.99 8.36
C LYS A 297 17.06 19.34 7.44
N GLY A 298 15.83 19.40 7.96
CA GLY A 298 14.64 19.69 7.18
C GLY A 298 14.23 18.58 6.20
N GLN A 299 14.80 17.38 6.34
CA GLN A 299 14.48 16.20 5.52
C GLN A 299 13.28 15.43 6.07
N VAL A 300 12.93 15.65 7.35
CA VAL A 300 11.71 15.13 7.95
C VAL A 300 10.86 16.27 8.52
N SER A 301 9.55 16.20 8.33
CA SER A 301 8.58 17.10 8.99
C SER A 301 7.60 16.31 9.84
N THR A 302 6.90 17.01 10.74
CA THR A 302 5.81 16.44 11.53
C THR A 302 4.47 17.00 11.08
N ARG A 303 3.43 16.16 11.08
CA ARG A 303 2.03 16.59 10.92
C ARG A 303 1.15 15.90 11.96
N ILE A 304 0.14 16.61 12.43
CA ILE A 304 -0.83 16.06 13.38
C ILE A 304 -2.08 15.64 12.63
N LYS A 305 -2.54 14.41 12.85
CA LYS A 305 -3.85 13.95 12.37
C LYS A 305 -4.57 13.21 13.48
N GLN A 306 -5.78 13.69 13.80
CA GLN A 306 -6.61 13.15 14.89
C GLN A 306 -5.84 13.03 16.22
N GLY A 307 -5.05 14.06 16.56
CA GLY A 307 -4.25 14.12 17.79
C GLY A 307 -2.97 13.28 17.80
N VAL A 308 -2.64 12.59 16.70
CA VAL A 308 -1.43 11.76 16.58
C VAL A 308 -0.39 12.45 15.72
N VAL A 309 0.86 12.49 16.19
CA VAL A 309 2.01 13.02 15.44
C VAL A 309 2.53 11.96 14.49
N TYR A 310 2.68 12.34 13.23
CA TYR A 310 3.27 11.54 12.17
C TYR A 310 4.51 12.24 11.62
N TYR A 311 5.56 11.46 11.36
CA TYR A 311 6.79 11.89 10.70
C TYR A 311 6.68 11.63 9.19
N PHE A 312 7.09 12.62 8.40
CA PHE A 312 7.03 12.64 6.93
C PHE A 312 8.42 12.87 6.38
N TYR A 313 8.77 12.13 5.33
CA TYR A 313 9.89 12.55 4.49
C TYR A 313 9.50 13.80 3.70
N ASN A 314 10.36 14.81 3.73
CA ASN A 314 10.24 15.98 2.89
C ASN A 314 11.03 15.70 1.61
N ASN A 315 10.36 15.69 0.47
CA ASN A 315 11.07 15.74 -0.80
C ASN A 315 11.72 17.12 -0.90
N GLU A 316 13.05 17.19 -1.00
CA GLU A 316 13.82 18.45 -1.02
C GLU A 316 13.37 19.42 -2.13
N GLU A 317 12.65 18.92 -3.13
CA GLU A 317 12.16 19.66 -4.30
C GLU A 317 10.71 20.20 -4.16
N GLU A 318 9.97 19.92 -3.08
CA GLU A 318 8.67 20.58 -2.82
C GLU A 318 8.81 22.02 -2.27
N LYS A 319 10.04 22.48 -2.04
CA LYS A 319 10.36 23.82 -1.52
C LYS A 319 10.73 24.85 -2.60
N ALA A 320 10.59 24.51 -3.89
CA ALA A 320 10.84 25.42 -5.02
C ALA A 320 9.54 25.82 -5.72
#